data_AF-C7P2L7-F1
#
_entry.id   AF-C7P2L7-F1
#
_cell.length_a   1.000
_cell.length_b   1.000
_cell.length_c   1.000
_cell.angle_alpha   90.00
_cell.angle_beta   90.00
_cell.angle_gamma   90.00
#
_symmetry.space_group_name_H-M   'P 1'
#
loop_
_entity.id
_entity.type
_entity.pdbx_description
1 polymer ?
#
loop_
_entity_poly.entity_id
_entity_poly.type
_entity_poly.pdbx_seq_one_letter_code
_entity_poly.pdbx_strand_id
1 'polypeptide(L)' 'MRIITHTCPVCDTVVAANELEDNRVMKCPGLRCQEVLRFEELSENAREHFLEYRERYQI' A
#
# COMPACT_ATOMS: atom_id res chain seq x y z
N MET A 1 -2.00 11.25 12.81
CA MET A 1 -2.24 10.56 11.53
C MET A 1 -0.94 9.88 11.13
N ARG A 2 -0.90 8.54 11.04
CA ARG A 2 0.30 7.78 10.69
C ARG A 2 0.29 7.56 9.18
N ILE A 3 1.32 7.98 8.45
CA ILE A 3 1.39 7.68 7.02
C ILE A 3 1.83 6.21 6.90
N ILE A 4 1.05 5.41 6.17
CA ILE A 4 1.35 3.99 5.91
C ILE A 4 1.62 3.85 4.43
N THR A 5 2.82 3.37 4.10
CA THR A 5 3.27 3.16 2.72
C THR A 5 3.85 1.76 2.57
N HIS A 6 3.81 1.27 1.34
CA HIS A 6 4.53 0.09 0.89
C HIS A 6 5.57 0.51 -0.14
N THR A 7 6.82 0.08 0.05
CA THR A 7 7.88 0.31 -0.94
C THR A 7 7.98 -0.91 -1.83
N CYS A 8 7.85 -0.70 -3.14
CA CYS A 8 8.02 -1.75 -4.12
C CYS A 8 9.43 -2.36 -4.00
N PRO A 9 9.56 -3.69 -3.81
CA PRO A 9 10.86 -4.33 -3.60
C PRO A 9 11.75 -4.36 -4.85
N VAL A 10 11.20 -4.00 -6.03
CA VAL A 10 11.90 -4.09 -7.32
C VAL A 10 12.43 -2.74 -7.81
N CYS A 11 11.72 -1.65 -7.55
CA CYS A 11 12.03 -0.34 -8.13
C CYS A 11 11.94 0.83 -7.15
N ASP A 12 11.82 0.53 -5.85
CA ASP A 12 11.73 1.51 -4.75
C ASP A 12 10.58 2.52 -4.86
N THR A 13 9.63 2.28 -5.75
CA THR A 13 8.42 3.11 -5.85
C THR A 13 7.60 2.97 -4.57
N VAL A 14 7.25 4.10 -3.96
CA VAL A 14 6.47 4.16 -2.73
C VAL A 14 4.99 4.29 -3.08
N VAL A 15 4.17 3.38 -2.57
CA VAL A 15 2.71 3.36 -2.77
C VAL A 15 2.01 3.54 -1.42
N ALA A 16 0.94 4.32 -1.40
CA ALA A 16 0.17 4.55 -0.18
C ALA A 16 -0.73 3.35 0.15
N ALA A 17 -0.96 3.10 1.44
CA ALA A 17 -1.76 1.95 1.88
C ALA A 17 -3.24 2.02 1.47
N ASN A 18 -3.81 3.22 1.35
CA ASN A 18 -5.18 3.41 0.86
C ASN A 18 -5.31 2.98 -0.61
N GLU A 19 -4.37 3.39 -1.47
CA GLU A 19 -4.31 2.96 -2.87
C GLU A 19 -4.21 1.43 -2.99
N LEU A 20 -3.42 0.79 -2.11
CA LEU A 20 -3.30 -0.67 -2.07
C LEU A 20 -4.54 -1.38 -1.52
N GLU A 21 -5.25 -0.80 -0.55
CA GLU A 21 -6.46 -1.41 0.01
C GLU A 21 -7.62 -1.33 -0.98
N ASP A 22 -7.80 -0.19 -1.63
CA ASP A 22 -8.88 0.03 -2.61
C ASP A 22 -8.77 -0.94 -3.80
N ASN A 23 -7.54 -1.21 -4.25
CA ASN A 23 -7.29 -2.14 -5.35
C ASN A 23 -7.10 -3.59 -4.88
N ARG A 24 -6.72 -3.80 -3.61
CA ARG A 24 -6.25 -5.06 -2.97
C ARG A 24 -5.01 -5.70 -3.58
N VAL A 25 -4.88 -5.63 -4.89
CA VAL A 25 -3.78 -6.10 -5.73
C VAL A 25 -3.64 -5.13 -6.89
N MET A 26 -2.46 -4.54 -7.09
CA MET A 26 -2.21 -3.63 -8.20
C MET A 26 -0.83 -3.83 -8.81
N LYS A 27 -0.67 -3.47 -10.09
CA LYS A 27 0.66 -3.34 -10.67
C LYS A 27 1.36 -2.13 -10.04
N CYS A 28 2.66 -2.27 -9.78
CA CYS A 28 3.50 -1.17 -9.36
C CYS A 28 3.37 0.01 -10.34
N PRO A 29 3.09 1.24 -9.87
CA PRO A 29 2.96 2.40 -10.75
C PRO A 29 4.30 2.91 -11.30
N GLY A 30 5.42 2.32 -10.89
CA GLY A 30 6.75 2.68 -11.37
C GLY A 30 6.88 2.56 -12.88
N LEU A 31 7.48 3.57 -13.52
CA LEU A 31 7.76 3.59 -14.96
C LEU A 31 8.64 2.38 -15.31
N ARG A 32 8.04 1.34 -15.91
CA ARG A 32 8.68 0.06 -16.30
C ARG A 32 8.82 -0.99 -15.19
N CYS A 33 8.10 -0.87 -14.08
CA CYS A 33 7.98 -1.95 -13.12
C CYS A 33 6.73 -2.80 -13.44
N GLN A 34 6.87 -4.13 -13.42
CA GLN A 34 5.74 -5.06 -13.59
C GLN A 34 5.37 -5.80 -12.31
N GLU A 35 6.02 -5.43 -11.19
CA GLU A 35 5.77 -6.05 -9.90
C GLU A 35 4.32 -5.90 -9.49
N VAL A 36 3.77 -6.93 -8.85
CA VAL A 36 2.38 -6.92 -8.36
C VAL A 36 2.44 -6.69 -6.86
N LEU A 37 1.94 -5.54 -6.43
CA LEU A 37 1.87 -5.16 -5.04
C LEU A 37 0.52 -5.54 -4.45
N ARG A 38 0.52 -6.02 -3.21
CA ARG A 38 -0.65 -6.50 -2.50
C ARG A 38 -0.77 -5.82 -1.16
N PHE A 39 -2.00 -5.55 -0.73
CA PHE A 39 -2.22 -5.04 0.63
C PHE A 39 -1.68 -6.01 1.70
N GLU A 40 -1.71 -7.31 1.43
CA GLU A 40 -1.18 -8.34 2.33
C GLU A 40 0.34 -8.29 2.53
N GLU A 41 1.08 -7.62 1.65
CA GLU A 41 2.53 -7.44 1.76
C GLU A 41 2.92 -6.31 2.72
N LEU A 42 1.95 -5.51 3.16
CA LEU A 42 2.14 -4.61 4.31
C LEU A 42 2.36 -5.44 5.58
N SER A 43 3.17 -4.91 6.49
CA SER A 43 3.36 -5.55 7.80
C SER A 43 2.02 -5.67 8.55
N GLU A 44 1.86 -6.71 9.36
CA GLU A 44 0.64 -6.97 10.12
C GLU A 44 0.21 -5.75 10.95
N ASN A 45 1.13 -5.15 11.72
CA ASN A 45 0.86 -3.92 12.47
C ASN A 45 0.40 -2.75 11.60
N ALA A 46 0.94 -2.60 10.39
CA ALA A 46 0.53 -1.56 9.46
C ALA A 46 -0.87 -1.82 8.91
N ARG A 47 -1.19 -3.07 8.58
CA ARG A 47 -2.53 -3.49 8.13
C ARG A 47 -3.57 -3.28 9.22
N GLU A 48 -3.29 -3.75 10.44
CA GLU A 48 -4.18 -3.57 11.60
C GLU A 48 -4.47 -2.10 11.87
N HIS A 49 -3.42 -1.27 11.94
CA HIS A 49 -3.60 0.17 12.14
C HIS A 49 -4.34 0.82 10.98
N PHE A 50 -4.10 0.42 9.73
CA PHE A 50 -4.85 0.95 8.60
C PHE A 50 -6.34 0.60 8.71
N LEU A 51 -6.67 -0.65 9.04
CA LEU A 51 -8.05 -1.13 9.15
C LEU A 51 -8.79 -0.48 10.34
N GLU A 52 -8.14 -0.32 11.49
CA GLU A 52 -8.70 0.34 12.67
C GLU A 52 -9.07 1.81 12.40
N TYR A 53 -8.30 2.50 11.55
CA TYR A 53 -8.45 3.91 11.26
C TYR A 53 -8.88 4.19 9.81
N ARG A 54 -9.47 3.21 9.11
CA ARG A 54 -9.76 3.27 7.67
C ARG A 54 -10.50 4.53 7.24
N GLU A 55 -11.49 4.95 8.02
CA GLU A 55 -12.28 6.17 7.76
C GLU A 55 -11.44 7.45 7.72
N ARG A 56 -10.26 7.45 8.36
CA ARG A 56 -9.32 8.58 8.36
C ARG A 56 -8.39 8.61 7.16
N TYR A 57 -8.40 7.56 6.34
CA TYR A 57 -7.57 7.42 5.13
C TYR A 57 -8.38 7.52 3.83
N GLN A 58 -9.68 7.76 3.93
CA GLN A 58 -10.53 8.10 2.79
C GLN A 58 -10.22 9.54 2.36
N ILE A 59 -9.89 9.73 1.08
CA ILE A 59 -9.60 11.04 0.45
C ILE A 59 -10.82 11.45 -0.38
#